data_AF-A0A5B8LI57-F1
#
_entry.id   AF-A0A5B8LI57-F1
#
_cell.length_a   1.000
_cell.length_b   1.000
_cell.length_c   1.000
_cell.angle_alpha   90.00
_cell.angle_beta   90.00
_cell.angle_gamma   90.00
#
_symmetry.space_group_name_H-M   'P 1'
#
loop_
_entity.id
_entity.type
_entity.pdbx_description
1 polymer ?
#
loop_
_entity_poly.entity_id
_entity_poly.type
_entity_poly.pdbx_seq_one_letter_code
_entity_poly.pdbx_strand_id
1 'polypeptide(L)'
;MIKAWGIATAIIGVAFVLPATAQTYGDTLTATLAAKRPDIVAIAIDANGKGGKPIHIAWGPQNGPSSSAPLVNAVGEPIGTITVWARKLIDAKPVARAASRRIYVADNLAEPDPFVPGAVRAPRAQALVDTMIDAYPDLVTLAMHVALPGAQNTIIASNFGRIGKAADKDDDDVIANGIVRKEVTNGGRRLAVELPQLDARRRVIGALSTSFTMKDAADEPRVLARAIALRDALARRTPSVAALAGK
;
A
#
# COMPACT_ATOMS: atom_id res chain seq x y z
N MET A 1 -76.80 2.34 -17.71
CA MET A 1 -75.44 2.68 -18.19
C MET A 1 -74.58 3.05 -16.97
N ILE A 2 -73.75 2.13 -16.49
CA ILE A 2 -72.91 2.30 -15.29
C ILE A 2 -71.49 2.58 -15.77
N LYS A 3 -70.93 3.74 -15.40
CA LYS A 3 -69.56 4.16 -15.77
C LYS A 3 -68.55 3.50 -14.84
N ALA A 4 -67.63 2.72 -15.42
CA ALA A 4 -66.50 2.11 -14.73
C ALA A 4 -65.44 3.16 -14.34
N TRP A 5 -64.96 3.09 -13.10
CA TRP A 5 -63.81 3.82 -12.60
C TRP A 5 -62.53 3.03 -12.89
N GLY A 6 -61.56 3.66 -13.56
CA GLY A 6 -60.23 3.11 -13.77
C GLY A 6 -59.34 3.34 -12.54
N ILE A 7 -58.79 2.27 -11.98
CA ILE A 7 -57.79 2.33 -10.92
C ILE A 7 -56.42 2.49 -11.59
N ALA A 8 -55.78 3.63 -11.36
CA ALA A 8 -54.39 3.86 -11.76
C ALA A 8 -53.47 3.19 -10.74
N THR A 9 -52.82 2.10 -11.16
CA THR A 9 -51.79 1.43 -10.35
C THR A 9 -50.50 2.26 -10.39
N ALA A 10 -50.22 2.98 -9.31
CA ALA A 10 -48.93 3.65 -9.12
C ALA A 10 -47.85 2.59 -8.84
N ILE A 11 -46.95 2.38 -9.79
CA ILE A 11 -45.74 1.58 -9.59
C ILE A 11 -44.76 2.45 -8.79
N ILE A 12 -44.63 2.17 -7.50
CA ILE A 12 -43.57 2.73 -6.66
C ILE A 12 -42.26 2.06 -7.10
N GLY A 13 -41.48 2.78 -7.90
CA GLY A 13 -40.11 2.39 -8.23
C GLY A 13 -39.23 2.44 -7.00
N VAL A 14 -38.92 1.28 -6.42
CA VAL A 14 -37.86 1.16 -5.42
C VAL A 14 -36.54 1.35 -6.16
N ALA A 15 -35.90 2.51 -5.96
CA ALA A 15 -34.54 2.72 -6.43
C ALA A 15 -33.61 1.76 -5.69
N PHE A 16 -33.12 0.73 -6.39
CA PHE A 16 -32.02 -0.08 -5.91
C PHE A 16 -30.77 0.80 -5.85
N VAL A 17 -30.38 1.23 -4.65
CA VAL A 17 -29.04 1.77 -4.42
C VAL A 17 -28.09 0.59 -4.49
N LEU A 18 -27.40 0.43 -5.62
CA LEU A 18 -26.27 -0.49 -5.69
C LEU A 18 -25.24 -0.04 -4.65
N PRO A 19 -24.74 -0.94 -3.78
CA PRO A 19 -23.71 -0.59 -2.83
C PRO A 19 -22.50 -0.08 -3.62
N ALA A 20 -21.97 1.08 -3.22
CA ALA A 20 -20.69 1.56 -3.74
C ALA A 20 -19.65 0.43 -3.58
N THR A 21 -18.96 0.09 -4.66
CA THR A 21 -17.89 -0.89 -4.61
C THR A 21 -16.89 -0.47 -3.54
N ALA A 22 -16.56 -1.38 -2.63
CA ALA A 22 -15.60 -1.08 -1.57
C ALA A 22 -14.26 -0.65 -2.20
N GLN A 23 -13.68 0.43 -1.68
CA GLN A 23 -12.41 0.95 -2.14
C GLN A 23 -11.32 -0.13 -2.01
N THR A 24 -10.57 -0.33 -3.08
CA THR A 24 -9.43 -1.26 -3.13
C THR A 24 -8.12 -0.51 -2.89
N TYR A 25 -7.06 -1.25 -2.58
CA TYR A 25 -5.73 -0.66 -2.50
C TYR A 25 -5.26 -0.09 -3.85
N GLY A 26 -5.67 -0.69 -4.97
CA GLY A 26 -5.43 -0.15 -6.30
C GLY A 26 -6.02 1.25 -6.50
N ASP A 27 -7.24 1.47 -6.00
CA ASP A 27 -7.89 2.78 -6.04
C ASP A 27 -7.11 3.82 -5.22
N THR A 28 -6.66 3.45 -4.01
CA THR A 28 -5.81 4.32 -3.18
C THR A 28 -4.48 4.64 -3.85
N LEU A 29 -3.83 3.64 -4.46
CA LEU A 29 -2.55 3.80 -5.12
C LEU A 29 -2.66 4.76 -6.32
N THR A 30 -3.63 4.54 -7.20
CA THR A 30 -3.82 5.38 -8.39
C THR A 30 -4.18 6.82 -8.02
N ALA A 31 -5.07 7.03 -7.04
CA ALA A 31 -5.36 8.36 -6.50
C ALA A 31 -4.12 9.05 -5.91
N THR A 32 -3.29 8.32 -5.17
CA THR A 32 -2.04 8.85 -4.58
C THR A 32 -1.02 9.25 -5.66
N LEU A 33 -0.87 8.43 -6.71
CA LEU A 33 0.02 8.73 -7.82
C LEU A 33 -0.44 9.98 -8.58
N ALA A 34 -1.74 10.10 -8.83
CA ALA A 34 -2.31 11.27 -9.47
C ALA A 34 -2.16 12.54 -8.62
N ALA A 35 -2.36 12.46 -7.30
CA ALA A 35 -2.18 13.60 -6.39
C ALA A 35 -0.75 14.16 -6.40
N LYS A 36 0.26 13.34 -6.69
CA LYS A 36 1.67 13.77 -6.83
C LYS A 36 1.96 14.43 -8.19
N ARG A 37 1.04 14.34 -9.16
CA ARG A 37 1.24 14.72 -10.57
C ARG A 37 0.00 15.42 -11.12
N PRO A 38 -0.15 16.73 -10.90
CA PRO A 38 -1.37 17.45 -11.27
C PRO A 38 -1.62 17.49 -12.78
N ASP A 39 -0.62 17.15 -13.61
CA ASP A 39 -0.71 17.01 -15.07
C ASP A 39 -1.47 15.74 -15.52
N ILE A 40 -1.52 14.71 -14.67
CA ILE A 40 -2.27 13.47 -14.89
C ILE A 40 -3.76 13.70 -14.63
N VAL A 41 -4.60 13.18 -15.52
CA VAL A 41 -6.08 13.25 -15.42
C VAL A 41 -6.72 11.88 -15.23
N ALA A 42 -6.06 10.79 -15.65
CA ALA A 42 -6.48 9.44 -15.34
C ALA A 42 -5.30 8.46 -15.31
N ILE A 43 -5.48 7.37 -14.57
CA ILE A 43 -4.55 6.23 -14.51
C ILE A 43 -5.38 4.95 -14.58
N ALA A 44 -4.95 3.98 -15.38
CA ALA A 44 -5.48 2.63 -15.38
C ALA A 44 -4.35 1.63 -15.19
N ILE A 45 -4.60 0.58 -14.41
CA ILE A 45 -3.70 -0.56 -14.23
C ILE A 45 -4.46 -1.81 -14.66
N ASP A 46 -3.90 -2.50 -15.64
CA ASP A 46 -4.32 -3.83 -16.06
C ASP A 46 -3.26 -4.82 -15.62
N ALA A 47 -3.59 -5.69 -14.67
CA ALA A 47 -2.65 -6.63 -14.07
C ALA A 47 -3.22 -8.05 -14.01
N ASN A 48 -2.33 -9.03 -13.84
CA ASN A 48 -2.67 -10.43 -13.62
C ASN A 48 -2.29 -10.85 -12.21
N GLY A 49 -3.30 -11.15 -11.39
CA GLY A 49 -3.17 -11.75 -10.07
C GLY A 49 -2.79 -13.23 -10.14
N LYS A 50 -2.80 -13.89 -8.97
CA LYS A 50 -2.51 -15.32 -8.86
C LYS A 50 -3.41 -16.14 -9.78
N GLY A 51 -2.81 -17.09 -10.49
CA GLY A 51 -3.52 -17.96 -11.45
C GLY A 51 -3.97 -17.24 -12.73
N GLY A 52 -3.43 -16.06 -13.04
CA GLY A 52 -3.79 -15.30 -14.23
C GLY A 52 -5.13 -14.55 -14.10
N LYS A 53 -5.65 -14.37 -12.89
CA LYS A 53 -6.88 -13.63 -12.63
C LYS A 53 -6.70 -12.16 -13.07
N PRO A 54 -7.51 -11.64 -14.01
CA PRO A 54 -7.38 -10.25 -14.41
C PRO A 54 -7.80 -9.30 -13.27
N ILE A 55 -7.03 -8.23 -13.09
CA ILE A 55 -7.28 -7.15 -12.16
C ILE A 55 -7.26 -5.84 -12.96
N HIS A 56 -8.37 -5.10 -12.92
CA HIS A 56 -8.48 -3.80 -13.56
C HIS A 56 -8.77 -2.74 -12.50
N ILE A 57 -7.92 -1.71 -12.47
CA ILE A 57 -8.05 -0.54 -11.60
C ILE A 57 -8.08 0.68 -12.50
N ALA A 58 -9.01 1.61 -12.28
CA ALA A 58 -9.09 2.84 -13.03
C ALA A 58 -9.45 4.03 -12.13
N TRP A 59 -8.72 5.12 -12.30
CA TRP A 59 -8.98 6.40 -11.64
C TRP A 59 -9.09 7.51 -12.69
N GLY A 60 -10.10 8.37 -12.56
CA GLY A 60 -10.31 9.55 -13.40
C GLY A 60 -10.88 9.26 -14.80
N PRO A 61 -11.27 10.31 -15.56
CA PRO A 61 -11.78 10.17 -16.92
C PRO A 61 -10.66 9.84 -17.91
N GLN A 62 -10.78 8.71 -18.62
CA GLN A 62 -9.80 8.21 -19.59
C GLN A 62 -9.88 8.93 -20.95
N ASN A 63 -9.87 10.27 -20.91
CA ASN A 63 -10.01 11.13 -22.08
C ASN A 63 -8.71 11.92 -22.32
N GLY A 64 -8.36 12.09 -23.59
CA GLY A 64 -7.17 12.87 -24.01
C GLY A 64 -5.94 12.01 -24.33
N PRO A 65 -4.77 12.64 -24.53
CA PRO A 65 -3.53 11.93 -24.85
C PRO A 65 -3.14 10.95 -23.74
N SER A 66 -2.77 9.74 -24.13
CA SER A 66 -2.33 8.70 -23.21
C SER A 66 -1.00 8.07 -23.64
N SER A 67 -0.32 7.48 -22.67
CA SER A 67 0.81 6.58 -22.90
C SER A 67 0.73 5.40 -21.94
N SER A 68 1.33 4.27 -22.34
CA SER A 68 1.36 3.05 -21.54
C SER A 68 2.80 2.60 -21.30
N ALA A 69 3.03 1.92 -20.19
CA ALA A 69 4.30 1.30 -19.87
C ALA A 69 4.10 -0.07 -19.23
N PRO A 70 5.01 -1.04 -19.46
CA PRO A 70 5.02 -2.29 -18.72
C PRO A 70 5.10 -2.04 -17.21
N LEU A 71 4.36 -2.83 -16.45
CA LEU A 71 4.32 -2.76 -15.01
C LEU A 71 4.91 -4.04 -14.41
N VAL A 72 5.88 -3.86 -13.53
CA VAL A 72 6.42 -4.90 -12.67
C VAL A 72 6.01 -4.65 -11.22
N ASN A 73 6.03 -5.67 -10.36
CA ASN A 73 5.90 -5.49 -8.91
C ASN A 73 7.23 -5.02 -8.27
N ALA A 74 7.24 -4.84 -6.94
CA ALA A 74 8.38 -4.34 -6.19
C ALA A 74 9.60 -5.29 -6.20
N VAL A 75 9.42 -6.55 -6.58
CA VAL A 75 10.51 -7.53 -6.77
C VAL A 75 10.92 -7.71 -8.23
N GLY A 76 10.35 -6.92 -9.14
CA GLY A 76 10.70 -6.90 -10.57
C GLY A 76 9.98 -7.92 -11.44
N GLU A 77 8.96 -8.61 -10.92
CA GLU A 77 8.17 -9.57 -11.70
C GLU A 77 7.16 -8.81 -12.58
N PRO A 78 7.03 -9.15 -13.88
CA PRO A 78 6.00 -8.57 -14.74
C PRO A 78 4.60 -8.90 -14.20
N ILE A 79 3.78 -7.87 -14.01
CA ILE A 79 2.40 -8.04 -13.54
C ILE A 79 1.37 -7.49 -14.52
N GLY A 80 1.75 -6.63 -15.46
CA GLY A 80 0.83 -6.11 -16.46
C GLY A 80 1.26 -4.78 -17.08
N THR A 81 0.33 -3.85 -17.24
CA THR A 81 0.53 -2.55 -17.87
C THR A 81 -0.11 -1.45 -17.03
N ILE A 82 0.52 -0.27 -17.02
CA ILE A 82 -0.09 0.97 -16.55
C ILE A 82 -0.29 1.92 -17.73
N THR A 83 -1.48 2.52 -17.82
CA THR A 83 -1.81 3.54 -18.81
C THR A 83 -2.11 4.84 -18.09
N VAL A 84 -1.58 5.95 -18.60
CA VAL A 84 -1.70 7.28 -18.00
C VAL A 84 -2.25 8.24 -19.04
N TRP A 85 -3.32 8.95 -18.68
CA TRP A 85 -3.87 10.06 -19.45
C TRP A 85 -3.49 11.37 -18.78
N ALA A 86 -3.14 12.37 -19.58
CA ALA A 86 -2.69 13.66 -19.09
C ALA A 86 -3.15 14.80 -19.99
N ARG A 87 -3.14 16.04 -19.48
CA ARG A 87 -3.51 17.23 -20.27
C ARG A 87 -2.60 17.44 -21.48
N LYS A 88 -1.36 16.96 -21.40
CA LYS A 88 -0.38 16.86 -22.49
C LYS A 88 0.23 15.46 -22.44
N LEU A 89 0.63 14.91 -23.58
CA LEU A 89 1.27 13.59 -23.60
C LEU A 89 2.51 13.59 -22.69
N ILE A 90 2.59 12.62 -21.78
CA ILE A 90 3.73 12.38 -20.89
C ILE A 90 4.20 10.94 -21.05
N ASP A 91 5.44 10.65 -20.63
CA ASP A 91 5.92 9.28 -20.52
C ASP A 91 5.30 8.60 -19.28
N ALA A 92 4.70 7.40 -19.46
CA ALA A 92 4.14 6.60 -18.38
C ALA A 92 5.21 5.89 -17.53
N LYS A 93 6.45 5.72 -18.02
CA LYS A 93 7.50 4.96 -17.31
C LYS A 93 7.81 5.49 -15.89
N PRO A 94 7.89 6.80 -15.61
CA PRO A 94 8.06 7.30 -14.24
C PRO A 94 6.89 6.92 -13.32
N VAL A 95 5.66 6.92 -13.84
CA VAL A 95 4.45 6.53 -13.08
C VAL A 95 4.47 5.03 -12.82
N ALA A 96 4.82 4.22 -13.83
CA ALA A 96 5.04 2.78 -13.70
C ALA A 96 6.05 2.46 -12.61
N ARG A 97 7.22 3.10 -12.62
CA ARG A 97 8.26 2.91 -11.57
C ARG A 97 7.74 3.27 -10.18
N ALA A 98 6.98 4.36 -10.04
CA ALA A 98 6.41 4.75 -8.76
C ALA A 98 5.35 3.77 -8.24
N ALA A 99 4.53 3.22 -9.15
CA ALA A 99 3.55 2.18 -8.87
C ALA A 99 4.22 0.84 -8.51
N SER A 100 5.23 0.40 -9.27
CA SER A 100 5.97 -0.84 -9.03
C SER A 100 6.51 -0.94 -7.61
N ARG A 101 7.05 0.13 -7.05
CA ARG A 101 7.59 0.17 -5.68
C ARG A 101 6.52 0.07 -4.59
N ARG A 102 5.24 0.13 -4.97
CA ARG A 102 4.08 0.07 -4.07
C ARG A 102 3.19 -1.14 -4.33
N ILE A 103 3.60 -2.04 -5.22
CA ILE A 103 2.86 -3.28 -5.51
C ILE A 103 3.78 -4.42 -5.13
N TYR A 104 3.54 -5.04 -3.97
CA TYR A 104 4.34 -6.19 -3.56
C TYR A 104 4.00 -7.43 -4.39
N VAL A 105 2.70 -7.75 -4.50
CA VAL A 105 2.14 -8.73 -5.42
C VAL A 105 0.90 -8.14 -6.07
N ALA A 106 0.56 -8.59 -7.29
CA ALA A 106 -0.55 -8.01 -8.06
C ALA A 106 -1.90 -8.11 -7.34
N ASP A 107 -2.14 -9.21 -6.61
CA ASP A 107 -3.39 -9.42 -5.86
C ASP A 107 -3.68 -8.33 -4.84
N ASN A 108 -2.65 -7.68 -4.29
CA ASN A 108 -2.83 -6.57 -3.35
C ASN A 108 -3.64 -5.43 -3.98
N LEU A 109 -3.58 -5.22 -5.30
CA LEU A 109 -4.35 -4.16 -5.97
C LEU A 109 -5.86 -4.34 -5.81
N ALA A 110 -6.34 -5.58 -5.67
CA ALA A 110 -7.75 -5.91 -5.50
C ALA A 110 -8.14 -6.15 -4.03
N GLU A 111 -7.20 -6.08 -3.09
CA GLU A 111 -7.51 -6.18 -1.66
C GLU A 111 -8.26 -4.91 -1.19
N PRO A 112 -9.21 -5.02 -0.25
CA PRO A 112 -9.86 -3.86 0.37
C PRO A 112 -8.84 -2.90 1.00
N ASP A 113 -9.12 -1.60 0.93
CA ASP A 113 -8.35 -0.58 1.63
C ASP A 113 -9.28 0.39 2.39
N PRO A 114 -9.27 0.38 3.74
CA PRO A 114 -8.41 -0.42 4.62
C PRO A 114 -8.72 -1.92 4.53
N PHE A 115 -7.70 -2.75 4.79
CA PHE A 115 -7.82 -4.21 4.70
C PHE A 115 -8.66 -4.80 5.83
N VAL A 116 -8.52 -4.27 7.05
CA VAL A 116 -9.47 -4.51 8.12
C VAL A 116 -10.51 -3.38 8.11
N PRO A 117 -11.81 -3.69 7.98
CA PRO A 117 -12.86 -2.69 7.99
C PRO A 117 -12.78 -1.77 9.22
N GLY A 118 -12.89 -0.46 8.98
CA GLY A 118 -12.82 0.56 10.04
C GLY A 118 -11.41 0.92 10.51
N ALA A 119 -10.36 0.25 10.04
CA ALA A 119 -8.99 0.66 10.34
C ALA A 119 -8.66 2.00 9.66
N VAL A 120 -7.84 2.81 10.32
CA VAL A 120 -7.46 4.14 9.83
C VAL A 120 -5.99 4.14 9.46
N ARG A 121 -5.70 4.49 8.21
CA ARG A 121 -4.33 4.77 7.74
C ARG A 121 -3.84 6.05 8.39
N ALA A 122 -2.75 5.99 9.15
CA ALA A 122 -2.19 7.15 9.82
C ALA A 122 -1.44 8.03 8.79
N PRO A 123 -1.91 9.25 8.45
CA PRO A 123 -1.35 10.02 7.34
C PRO A 123 0.13 10.38 7.53
N ARG A 124 0.54 10.71 8.76
CA ARG A 124 1.95 11.01 9.05
C ARG A 124 2.83 9.77 8.89
N ALA A 125 2.41 8.63 9.43
CA ALA A 125 3.13 7.36 9.26
C ALA A 125 3.23 6.98 7.78
N GLN A 126 2.14 7.13 7.03
CA GLN A 126 2.12 6.87 5.59
C GLN A 126 3.12 7.76 4.83
N ALA A 127 3.16 9.06 5.13
CA ALA A 127 4.12 9.97 4.51
C ALA A 127 5.59 9.59 4.83
N LEU A 128 5.86 9.07 6.03
CA LEU A 128 7.18 8.53 6.37
C LEU A 128 7.51 7.29 5.55
N VAL A 129 6.57 6.34 5.43
CA VAL A 129 6.73 5.14 4.59
C VAL A 129 7.00 5.53 3.15
N ASP A 130 6.19 6.43 2.57
CA ASP A 130 6.38 6.90 1.20
C ASP A 130 7.74 7.58 1.00
N THR A 131 8.19 8.40 1.96
CA THR A 131 9.52 9.03 1.90
C THR A 131 10.62 7.97 1.85
N MET A 132 10.56 6.96 2.73
CA MET A 132 11.59 5.91 2.79
C MET A 132 11.55 5.01 1.56
N ILE A 133 10.35 4.66 1.12
CA ILE A 133 10.15 3.91 -0.11
C ILE A 133 10.63 4.69 -1.30
N ASP A 134 10.59 6.01 -1.36
CA ASP A 134 11.17 6.74 -2.48
C ASP A 134 12.70 6.85 -2.36
N ALA A 135 13.24 7.01 -1.14
CA ALA A 135 14.66 7.20 -0.84
C ALA A 135 15.54 5.94 -0.87
N TYR A 136 14.98 4.74 -0.69
CA TYR A 136 15.74 3.47 -0.66
C TYR A 136 15.37 2.57 -1.87
N PRO A 137 16.13 2.61 -2.98
CA PRO A 137 15.83 1.84 -4.19
C PRO A 137 15.75 0.33 -4.03
N ASP A 138 16.46 -0.23 -3.05
CA ASP A 138 16.49 -1.66 -2.75
C ASP A 138 15.42 -2.09 -1.75
N LEU A 139 14.66 -1.16 -1.15
CA LEU A 139 13.57 -1.44 -0.22
C LEU A 139 12.32 -1.90 -0.99
N VAL A 140 11.89 -3.13 -0.72
CA VAL A 140 10.76 -3.81 -1.37
C VAL A 140 9.48 -3.63 -0.57
N THR A 141 9.53 -3.91 0.74
CA THR A 141 8.40 -3.72 1.64
C THR A 141 8.80 -2.92 2.87
N LEU A 142 7.87 -2.10 3.33
CA LEU A 142 7.93 -1.35 4.58
C LEU A 142 6.53 -1.26 5.16
N ALA A 143 6.33 -1.80 6.35
CA ALA A 143 5.12 -1.67 7.15
C ALA A 143 5.46 -1.20 8.56
N MET A 144 4.64 -0.28 9.08
CA MET A 144 4.71 0.23 10.45
C MET A 144 3.58 -0.38 11.26
N HIS A 145 3.92 -1.34 12.11
CA HIS A 145 3.02 -1.91 13.10
C HIS A 145 3.14 -1.07 14.37
N VAL A 146 2.03 -0.53 14.87
CA VAL A 146 2.03 0.28 16.09
C VAL A 146 1.04 -0.27 17.11
N ALA A 147 1.53 -0.49 18.33
CA ALA A 147 0.72 -0.83 19.49
C ALA A 147 0.20 0.47 20.11
N LEU A 148 -1.04 0.85 19.78
CA LEU A 148 -1.70 1.96 20.46
C LEU A 148 -2.13 1.53 21.87
N PRO A 149 -2.14 2.43 22.87
CA PRO A 149 -2.58 2.09 24.22
C PRO A 149 -3.98 1.43 24.21
N GLY A 150 -4.09 0.24 24.78
CA GLY A 150 -5.34 -0.52 24.85
C GLY A 150 -5.80 -1.18 23.54
N ALA A 151 -4.97 -1.17 22.49
CA ALA A 151 -5.29 -1.79 21.21
C ALA A 151 -4.22 -2.80 20.78
N GLN A 152 -4.63 -3.73 19.91
CA GLN A 152 -3.70 -4.66 19.29
C GLN A 152 -2.72 -3.93 18.35
N ASN A 153 -1.50 -4.45 18.25
CA ASN A 153 -0.51 -3.98 17.30
C ASN A 153 -1.00 -4.27 15.86
N THR A 154 -1.15 -3.23 15.05
CA THR A 154 -1.69 -3.35 13.68
C THR A 154 -0.92 -2.46 12.71
N ILE A 155 -0.98 -2.80 11.42
CA ILE A 155 -0.40 -1.97 10.35
C ILE A 155 -1.16 -0.64 10.27
N ILE A 156 -0.50 0.47 10.61
CA ILE A 156 -1.07 1.82 10.46
C ILE A 156 -0.59 2.53 9.19
N ALA A 157 0.48 2.03 8.56
CA ALA A 157 1.03 2.52 7.31
C ALA A 157 1.86 1.42 6.62
N SER A 158 1.80 1.37 5.28
CA SER A 158 2.63 0.48 4.49
C SER A 158 2.72 0.94 3.02
N ASN A 159 3.67 0.37 2.28
CA ASN A 159 3.76 0.57 0.83
C ASN A 159 3.00 -0.47 0.01
N PHE A 160 2.23 -1.38 0.63
CA PHE A 160 1.57 -2.47 -0.09
C PHE A 160 0.11 -2.70 0.34
N GLY A 161 -0.48 -1.79 1.14
CA GLY A 161 -1.84 -1.90 1.64
C GLY A 161 -1.92 -2.62 3.00
N ARG A 162 -2.95 -3.44 3.20
CA ARG A 162 -3.10 -4.24 4.43
C ARG A 162 -3.24 -3.44 5.74
N ILE A 163 -3.75 -2.21 5.65
CA ILE A 163 -3.99 -1.36 6.81
C ILE A 163 -4.96 -2.03 7.78
N GLY A 164 -4.60 -2.03 9.06
CA GLY A 164 -5.34 -2.68 10.15
C GLY A 164 -5.04 -4.16 10.33
N LYS A 165 -4.27 -4.80 9.44
CA LYS A 165 -3.84 -6.19 9.65
C LYS A 165 -3.06 -6.28 10.97
N ALA A 166 -3.44 -7.23 11.82
CA ALA A 166 -2.74 -7.50 13.06
C ALA A 166 -1.31 -7.95 12.79
N ALA A 167 -0.41 -7.52 13.68
CA ALA A 167 0.89 -8.12 13.81
C ALA A 167 0.74 -9.62 14.11
N ASP A 168 1.65 -10.43 13.58
CA ASP A 168 1.71 -11.84 13.94
C ASP A 168 2.56 -12.05 15.20
N LYS A 169 2.72 -13.31 15.61
CA LYS A 169 3.47 -13.63 16.83
C LYS A 169 4.94 -13.19 16.74
N ASP A 170 5.51 -13.15 15.55
CA ASP A 170 6.91 -12.76 15.37
C ASP A 170 7.10 -11.26 15.63
N ASP A 171 6.13 -10.44 15.22
CA ASP A 171 6.08 -9.01 15.56
C ASP A 171 5.95 -8.76 17.09
N ASP A 172 5.13 -9.55 17.78
CA ASP A 172 4.94 -9.40 19.24
C ASP A 172 6.25 -9.70 20.01
N ASP A 173 6.99 -10.72 19.59
CA ASP A 173 8.28 -11.06 20.18
C ASP A 173 9.35 -9.98 19.88
N VAL A 174 9.29 -9.33 18.70
CA VAL A 174 10.15 -8.18 18.35
C VAL A 174 9.88 -7.00 19.29
N ILE A 175 8.60 -6.73 19.60
CA ILE A 175 8.20 -5.67 20.53
C ILE A 175 8.62 -5.98 21.96
N ALA A 176 8.30 -7.20 22.43
CA ALA A 176 8.50 -7.59 23.82
C ALA A 176 9.98 -7.73 24.18
N ASN A 177 10.77 -8.32 23.28
CA ASN A 177 12.15 -8.73 23.58
C ASN A 177 13.21 -7.94 22.82
N GLY A 178 12.82 -7.05 21.90
CA GLY A 178 13.76 -6.29 21.07
C GLY A 178 14.52 -7.14 20.05
N ILE A 179 14.10 -8.39 19.84
CA ILE A 179 14.79 -9.36 18.98
C ILE A 179 14.64 -8.93 17.53
N VAL A 180 15.76 -8.83 16.82
CA VAL A 180 15.76 -8.64 15.37
C VAL A 180 15.59 -9.99 14.70
N ARG A 181 14.52 -10.15 13.92
CA ARG A 181 14.32 -11.33 13.07
C ARG A 181 14.75 -11.03 11.64
N LYS A 182 15.27 -12.04 10.97
CA LYS A 182 15.62 -11.98 9.56
C LYS A 182 15.35 -13.30 8.87
N GLU A 183 14.89 -13.23 7.64
CA GLU A 183 14.60 -14.40 6.80
C GLU A 183 15.04 -14.12 5.36
N VAL A 184 15.84 -15.02 4.81
CA VAL A 184 16.18 -15.01 3.38
C VAL A 184 15.02 -15.65 2.62
N THR A 185 14.44 -14.89 1.70
CA THR A 185 13.23 -15.27 0.95
C THR A 185 13.46 -15.09 -0.55
N ASN A 186 12.47 -15.47 -1.37
CA ASN A 186 12.50 -15.30 -2.82
C ASN A 186 13.73 -15.95 -3.50
N GLY A 187 14.08 -17.16 -3.06
CA GLY A 187 15.19 -17.93 -3.61
C GLY A 187 16.56 -17.30 -3.38
N GLY A 188 16.77 -16.59 -2.26
CA GLY A 188 18.05 -15.97 -1.93
C GLY A 188 18.20 -14.51 -2.37
N ARG A 189 17.16 -13.93 -3.00
CA ARG A 189 17.22 -12.58 -3.60
C ARG A 189 16.63 -11.49 -2.71
N ARG A 190 16.18 -11.83 -1.50
CA ARG A 190 15.56 -10.87 -0.58
C ARG A 190 15.82 -11.23 0.87
N LEU A 191 16.13 -10.23 1.69
CA LEU A 191 16.10 -10.34 3.14
C LEU A 191 14.85 -9.65 3.66
N ALA A 192 13.98 -10.39 4.34
CA ALA A 192 12.99 -9.80 5.24
C ALA A 192 13.67 -9.55 6.59
N VAL A 193 13.46 -8.38 7.18
CA VAL A 193 14.00 -8.00 8.48
C VAL A 193 12.88 -7.33 9.28
N GLU A 194 12.62 -7.87 10.46
CA GLU A 194 11.71 -7.27 11.43
C GLU A 194 12.53 -6.65 12.55
N LEU A 195 12.17 -5.40 12.88
CA LEU A 195 12.89 -4.58 13.83
C LEU A 195 11.92 -3.95 14.82
N PRO A 196 12.33 -3.67 16.07
CA PRO A 196 11.55 -2.83 16.95
C PRO A 196 11.37 -1.46 16.31
N GLN A 197 10.13 -0.98 16.21
CA GLN A 197 9.87 0.39 15.77
C GLN A 197 10.13 1.34 16.93
N LEU A 198 10.97 2.36 16.69
CA LEU A 198 11.40 3.29 17.73
C LEU A 198 10.84 4.70 17.48
N ASP A 199 10.60 5.43 18.55
CA ASP A 199 10.45 6.90 18.49
C ASP A 199 11.80 7.63 18.63
N ALA A 200 11.78 8.95 18.58
CA ALA A 200 12.97 9.81 18.67
C ALA A 200 13.70 9.70 20.01
N ARG A 201 13.05 9.16 21.05
CA ARG A 201 13.64 8.87 22.37
C ARG A 201 14.09 7.42 22.50
N ARG A 202 14.12 6.67 21.38
CA ARG A 202 14.43 5.24 21.29
C ARG A 202 13.50 4.34 22.11
N ARG A 203 12.29 4.78 22.40
CA ARG A 203 11.26 3.91 23.02
C ARG A 203 10.66 3.02 21.95
N VAL A 204 10.44 1.75 22.27
CA VAL A 204 9.71 0.82 21.39
C VAL A 204 8.25 1.25 21.35
N ILE A 205 7.75 1.50 20.15
CA ILE A 205 6.36 1.92 19.89
C ILE A 205 5.61 0.93 18.99
N GLY A 206 6.24 -0.18 18.63
CA GLY A 206 5.68 -1.21 17.76
C GLY A 206 6.77 -2.01 17.05
N ALA A 207 6.42 -2.57 15.89
CA ALA A 207 7.32 -3.36 15.03
C ALA A 207 7.41 -2.75 13.63
N LEU A 208 8.56 -2.95 13.00
CA LEU A 208 8.86 -2.48 11.66
C LEU A 208 9.19 -3.68 10.79
N SER A 209 8.29 -4.04 9.90
CA SER A 209 8.50 -5.15 8.95
C SER A 209 9.06 -4.57 7.66
N THR A 210 10.28 -4.97 7.31
CA THR A 210 11.00 -4.49 6.14
C THR A 210 11.44 -5.64 5.26
N SER A 211 11.60 -5.40 3.96
CA SER A 211 12.38 -6.32 3.13
C SER A 211 13.15 -5.57 2.07
N PHE A 212 14.32 -6.10 1.73
CA PHE A 212 15.23 -5.50 0.76
C PHE A 212 15.71 -6.53 -0.23
N THR A 213 15.96 -6.09 -1.46
CA THR A 213 16.63 -6.93 -2.47
C THR A 213 18.06 -7.26 -2.02
N MET A 214 18.47 -8.49 -2.32
CA MET A 214 19.83 -9.01 -2.14
C MET A 214 20.41 -9.41 -3.49
N LYS A 215 21.72 -9.18 -3.65
CA LYS A 215 22.45 -9.71 -4.81
C LYS A 215 22.71 -11.21 -4.67
N ASP A 216 23.14 -11.61 -3.48
CA ASP A 216 23.47 -12.98 -3.08
C ASP A 216 23.49 -13.08 -1.55
N ALA A 217 23.75 -14.27 -1.01
CA ALA A 217 23.79 -14.51 0.43
C ALA A 217 24.86 -13.70 1.17
N ALA A 218 25.98 -13.34 0.52
CA ALA A 218 27.02 -12.53 1.14
C ALA A 218 26.58 -11.07 1.36
N ASP A 219 25.50 -10.64 0.71
CA ASP A 219 24.91 -9.31 0.86
C ASP A 219 24.11 -9.13 2.16
N GLU A 220 23.80 -10.22 2.88
CA GLU A 220 22.94 -10.20 4.07
C GLU A 220 23.40 -9.20 5.15
N PRO A 221 24.68 -9.13 5.55
CA PRO A 221 25.13 -8.16 6.54
C PRO A 221 24.94 -6.70 6.11
N ARG A 222 25.15 -6.39 4.82
CA ARG A 222 24.90 -5.05 4.26
C ARG A 222 23.42 -4.71 4.36
N VAL A 223 22.55 -5.64 3.99
CA VAL A 223 21.10 -5.44 4.01
C VAL A 223 20.60 -5.25 5.44
N LEU A 224 21.08 -6.06 6.39
CA LEU A 224 20.74 -5.89 7.81
C LEU A 224 21.17 -4.50 8.33
N ALA A 225 22.38 -4.05 7.99
CA ALA A 225 22.84 -2.71 8.35
C ALA A 225 21.95 -1.61 7.74
N ARG A 226 21.47 -1.79 6.50
CA ARG A 226 20.51 -0.87 5.87
C ARG A 226 19.15 -0.85 6.58
N ALA A 227 18.61 -2.01 6.95
CA ALA A 227 17.35 -2.09 7.68
C ALA A 227 17.44 -1.34 9.03
N ILE A 228 18.54 -1.55 9.76
CA ILE A 228 18.84 -0.83 11.02
C ILE A 228 18.95 0.68 10.78
N ALA A 229 19.66 1.11 9.74
CA ALA A 229 19.80 2.53 9.40
C ALA A 229 18.45 3.16 9.04
N LEU A 230 17.58 2.44 8.32
CA LEU A 230 16.23 2.88 7.99
C LEU A 230 15.37 3.04 9.26
N ARG A 231 15.39 2.08 10.18
CA ARG A 231 14.70 2.18 11.48
C ARG A 231 15.16 3.42 12.24
N ASP A 232 16.47 3.63 12.35
CA ASP A 232 17.02 4.76 13.09
C ASP A 232 16.70 6.10 12.40
N ALA A 233 16.60 6.13 11.06
CA ALA A 233 16.13 7.30 10.32
C ALA A 233 14.63 7.59 10.54
N LEU A 234 13.79 6.56 10.60
CA LEU A 234 12.37 6.69 10.97
C LEU A 234 12.21 7.18 12.41
N ALA A 235 13.00 6.65 13.34
CA ALA A 235 12.96 7.03 14.75
C ALA A 235 13.19 8.53 14.95
N ARG A 236 14.21 9.10 14.27
CA ARG A 236 14.48 10.56 14.31
C ARG A 236 13.32 11.41 13.79
N ARG A 237 12.46 10.87 12.92
CA ARG A 237 11.29 11.56 12.33
C ARG A 237 9.97 11.27 13.05
N THR A 238 10.03 10.50 14.14
CA THR A 238 8.89 10.01 14.91
C THR A 238 8.98 10.53 16.35
N PRO A 239 8.44 11.73 16.66
CA PRO A 239 8.59 12.30 18.00
C PRO A 239 7.97 11.45 19.11
N SER A 240 6.82 10.84 18.82
CA SER A 240 6.06 9.98 19.72
C SER A 240 5.07 9.12 18.94
N VAL A 241 4.52 8.08 19.59
CA VAL A 241 3.43 7.25 19.03
C VAL A 241 2.18 8.08 18.73
N ALA A 242 1.82 9.03 19.60
CA ALA A 242 0.69 9.95 19.42
C ALA A 242 0.83 10.78 18.14
N ALA A 243 1.98 11.45 17.98
CA ALA A 243 2.27 12.24 16.79
C ALA A 243 2.28 11.40 15.51
N LEU A 244 2.75 10.15 15.59
CA LEU A 244 2.79 9.21 14.47
C LEU A 244 1.39 8.76 14.04
N ALA A 245 0.53 8.43 15.01
CA ALA A 245 -0.82 7.93 14.80
C ALA A 245 -1.84 9.03 14.50
N GLY A 246 -1.51 10.30 14.75
CA GLY A 246 -2.42 11.44 14.59
C GLY A 246 -3.48 11.49 15.70
N LYS A 247 -3.13 11.06 16.91
CA LYS A 247 -3.96 11.11 18.12
C LYS A 247 -3.28 11.91 19.21
#